data_AF-A0A1I4HJC1-F1
#
_entry.id   AF-A0A1I4HJC1-F1
#
_cell.length_a   1.000
_cell.length_b   1.000
_cell.length_c   1.000
_cell.angle_alpha   90.00
_cell.angle_beta   90.00
_cell.angle_gamma   90.00
#
_symmetry.space_group_name_H-M   'P 1'
#
loop_
_entity.id
_entity.type
_entity.pdbx_description
1 polymer ?
#
loop_
_entity_poly.entity_id
_entity_poly.type
_entity_poly.pdbx_seq_one_letter_code
_entity_poly.pdbx_strand_id
1 'polypeptide(L)' 'MSTSPLEKDFPHFAAVIRQASRHDEALKGALADYETACRKEASRDICEVERAEWTRIRREVANEMKRLVQLYSIDGQNP' A
#
# COMPACT_ATOMS: atom_id res chain seq x y z
N MET A 1 -20.55 -0.31 4.63
CA MET A 1 -19.46 0.64 4.35
C MET A 1 -18.34 -0.14 3.69
N SER A 2 -17.93 0.25 2.48
CA SER A 2 -16.84 -0.42 1.77
C SER A 2 -15.52 0.01 2.39
N THR A 3 -14.84 -0.88 3.13
CA THR A 3 -13.49 -0.63 3.64
C THR A 3 -12.53 -0.41 2.48
N SER A 4 -11.67 0.61 2.59
CA SER A 4 -10.68 0.91 1.56
C SER A 4 -9.72 -0.28 1.38
N PRO A 5 -9.14 -0.51 0.18
CA PRO A 5 -8.16 -1.58 -0.02
C PRO A 5 -7.03 -1.54 1.02
N LEU A 6 -6.58 -0.33 1.35
CA LEU A 6 -5.54 -0.11 2.36
C LEU A 6 -5.96 -0.63 3.75
N GLU A 7 -7.19 -0.41 4.18
CA GLU A 7 -7.70 -0.92 5.47
C GLU A 7 -7.91 -2.43 5.49
N LYS A 8 -8.13 -3.04 4.32
CA LYS A 8 -8.22 -4.50 4.19
C LYS A 8 -6.84 -5.15 4.26
N ASP A 9 -5.87 -4.60 3.54
CA ASP A 9 -4.52 -5.15 3.48
C ASP A 9 -3.70 -4.79 4.74
N PHE A 10 -4.00 -3.65 5.38
CA PHE A 10 -3.28 -3.12 6.54
C PHE A 10 -4.21 -2.66 7.67
N PRO A 11 -5.00 -3.57 8.30
CA PRO A 11 -5.99 -3.19 9.30
C PRO A 11 -5.39 -2.44 10.51
N HIS A 12 -4.14 -2.74 10.87
CA HIS A 12 -3.44 -2.11 12.00
C HIS A 12 -2.48 -0.99 11.60
N PHE A 13 -2.10 -0.91 10.33
CA PHE A 13 -1.08 0.03 9.85
C PHE A 13 -1.62 1.12 8.94
N ALA A 14 -2.88 1.04 8.47
CA ALA A 14 -3.44 2.02 7.52
C ALA A 14 -3.34 3.47 8.01
N ALA A 15 -3.59 3.73 9.29
CA ALA A 15 -3.44 5.06 9.88
C ALA A 15 -1.97 5.53 9.91
N VAL A 16 -1.05 4.64 10.29
CA VAL A 16 0.40 4.93 10.32
C VAL A 16 0.92 5.18 8.92
N ILE A 17 0.52 4.36 7.94
CA ILE A 17 0.87 4.51 6.52
C ILE A 17 0.46 5.90 6.02
N ARG A 18 -0.81 6.29 6.25
CA ARG A 18 -1.33 7.61 5.82
C ARG A 18 -0.61 8.78 6.47
N GLN A 19 -0.19 8.63 7.72
CA GLN A 19 0.53 9.68 8.42
C GLN A 19 2.00 9.76 7.98
N ALA A 20 2.69 8.62 7.92
CA ALA A 20 4.10 8.56 7.53
C ALA A 20 4.29 8.94 6.06
N SER A 21 3.36 8.61 5.16
CA SER A 21 3.40 9.02 3.75
C SER A 21 3.33 10.54 3.52
N ARG A 22 3.03 11.34 4.56
CA ARG A 22 3.09 12.81 4.47
C ARG A 22 4.50 13.36 4.62
N HIS A 23 5.39 12.57 5.21
CA HIS A 23 6.74 12.99 5.61
C HIS A 23 7.84 12.14 4.98
N ASP A 24 7.52 10.92 4.56
CA ASP A 24 8.44 9.98 3.91
C ASP A 24 8.06 9.84 2.42
N GLU A 25 8.93 10.35 1.54
CA GLU A 25 8.71 10.31 0.09
C GLU A 25 8.77 8.89 -0.48
N ALA A 26 9.52 7.97 0.13
CA ALA A 26 9.57 6.57 -0.31
C ALA A 26 8.24 5.88 -0.02
N LEU A 27 7.69 6.08 1.19
CA LEU A 27 6.39 5.53 1.57
C LEU A 27 5.25 6.18 0.78
N LYS A 28 5.34 7.48 0.48
CA LYS A 28 4.41 8.19 -0.39
C LYS A 28 4.38 7.62 -1.81
N GLY A 29 5.56 7.36 -2.40
CA GLY A 29 5.69 6.69 -3.68
C GLY A 29 5.06 5.30 -3.67
N ALA A 30 5.44 4.48 -2.68
CA ALA A 30 4.90 3.13 -2.53
C ALA A 30 3.36 3.13 -2.34
N LEU A 31 2.81 4.08 -1.59
CA LEU A 31 1.36 4.23 -1.44
C LEU A 31 0.68 4.58 -2.77
N ALA A 32 1.26 5.49 -3.57
CA ALA A 32 0.72 5.86 -4.87
C ALA A 32 0.74 4.69 -5.87
N ASP A 33 1.80 3.89 -5.86
CA ASP A 33 1.93 2.67 -6.66
C ASP A 33 0.91 1.61 -6.24
N TYR A 34 0.73 1.43 -4.93
CA TYR A 34 -0.28 0.52 -4.37
C TYR A 34 -1.70 0.91 -4.78
N GLU A 35 -2.05 2.20 -4.68
CA GLU A 35 -3.36 2.70 -5.11
C GLU A 35 -3.56 2.52 -6.61
N THR A 36 -2.50 2.70 -7.40
CA THR A 36 -2.54 2.45 -8.84
C THR A 36 -2.78 0.98 -9.15
N ALA A 37 -2.07 0.07 -8.48
CA ALA A 37 -2.28 -1.37 -8.62
C ALA A 37 -3.71 -1.76 -8.22
N CYS A 38 -4.26 -1.22 -7.12
CA CYS A 38 -5.65 -1.44 -6.72
C CYS A 38 -6.65 -0.99 -7.79
N ARG A 39 -6.47 0.21 -8.37
CA ARG A 39 -7.35 0.72 -9.43
C ARG A 39 -7.28 -0.13 -10.69
N LYS A 40 -6.07 -0.55 -11.08
CA LYS A 40 -5.86 -1.40 -12.25
C LYS A 40 -6.45 -2.80 -12.03
N GLU A 41 -6.20 -3.44 -10.90
CA GLU A 41 -6.79 -4.73 -10.52
C GLU A 41 -8.32 -4.66 -10.50
N ALA A 42 -8.92 -3.55 -10.04
CA ALA A 42 -10.37 -3.37 -10.01
C ALA A 42 -11.00 -3.04 -11.38
N SER A 43 -10.19 -2.76 -12.41
CA SER A 43 -10.69 -2.43 -13.74
C SER A 43 -11.51 -3.59 -14.32
N ARG A 44 -12.61 -3.25 -15.00
CA ARG A 44 -13.44 -4.21 -15.74
C ARG A 44 -12.91 -4.48 -17.15
N ASP A 45 -11.98 -3.64 -17.62
CA ASP A 45 -11.48 -3.65 -19.00
C ASP A 45 -10.22 -4.52 -19.19
N ILE A 46 -9.78 -5.22 -18.14
CA ILE A 46 -8.59 -6.07 -18.15
C ILE A 46 -8.95 -7.55 -18.09
N CYS A 47 -8.15 -8.38 -18.75
CA CYS A 47 -8.32 -9.84 -18.71
C CYS A 47 -7.84 -10.46 -17.39
N GLU A 48 -8.09 -11.75 -17.20
CA GLU A 48 -7.70 -12.47 -15.96
C GLU A 48 -6.19 -12.50 -15.74
N VAL A 49 -5.40 -12.60 -16.82
CA VAL A 49 -3.93 -12.59 -16.74
C VAL A 49 -3.42 -11.23 -16.26
N GLU A 50 -3.93 -10.14 -16.83
CA GLU A 50 -3.58 -8.79 -16.38
C GLU A 50 -4.03 -8.55 -14.93
N ARG A 51 -5.21 -9.05 -14.54
CA ARG A 51 -5.70 -8.94 -13.16
C ARG A 51 -4.79 -9.68 -12.19
N ALA A 52 -4.31 -10.88 -12.55
CA ALA A 52 -3.36 -11.63 -11.76
C ALA A 52 -2.02 -10.89 -11.61
N GLU A 53 -1.53 -10.24 -12.67
CA GLU A 53 -0.32 -9.44 -12.62
C GLU A 53 -0.49 -8.20 -11.72
N TRP A 54 -1.60 -7.46 -11.84
CA TRP A 54 -1.88 -6.34 -10.94
C TRP A 54 -2.06 -6.77 -9.49
N THR A 55 -2.63 -7.96 -9.25
CA THR A 55 -2.72 -8.56 -7.91
C THR A 55 -1.34 -8.86 -7.34
N ARG A 56 -0.44 -9.39 -8.17
CA ARG A 56 0.95 -9.67 -7.80
C ARG A 56 1.68 -8.36 -7.45
N ILE A 57 1.60 -7.37 -8.34
CA ILE A 57 2.20 -6.03 -8.11
C ILE A 57 1.66 -5.41 -6.83
N ARG A 58 0.34 -5.44 -6.60
CA ARG A 58 -0.27 -4.92 -5.35
C ARG A 58 0.34 -5.58 -4.13
N ARG A 59 0.53 -6.91 -4.15
CA ARG A 59 1.14 -7.65 -3.03
C ARG A 59 2.61 -7.30 -2.81
N GLU A 60 3.38 -7.16 -3.90
CA GLU A 60 4.80 -6.78 -3.83
C GLU A 60 4.94 -5.36 -3.23
N VAL A 61 4.16 -4.40 -3.71
CA VAL A 61 4.16 -3.03 -3.17
C VAL A 61 3.65 -3.00 -1.74
N ALA A 62 2.62 -3.78 -1.41
CA ALA A 62 2.13 -3.87 -0.03
C ALA A 62 3.21 -4.41 0.93
N ASN A 63 3.98 -5.41 0.51
CA ASN A 63 5.10 -5.91 1.32
C ASN A 63 6.17 -4.84 1.53
N GLU A 64 6.47 -4.05 0.50
CA GLU A 64 7.43 -2.95 0.63
C GLU A 64 6.91 -1.85 1.56
N MET A 65 5.65 -1.45 1.43
CA MET A 65 5.02 -0.51 2.36
C MET A 65 5.08 -1.01 3.81
N LYS A 66 4.85 -2.31 4.04
CA LYS A 66 4.98 -2.92 5.37
C LYS A 66 6.41 -2.77 5.90
N ARG A 67 7.42 -3.04 5.07
CA ARG A 67 8.83 -2.91 5.43
C ARG A 67 9.18 -1.46 5.79
N LEU A 68 8.75 -0.50 4.99
CA LEU A 68 8.99 0.93 5.22
C LEU A 68 8.33 1.42 6.52
N VAL A 69 7.09 1.02 6.79
CA VAL A 69 6.37 1.40 8.02
C VAL A 69 6.99 0.77 9.26
N GLN A 70 7.50 -0.47 9.15
CA GLN A 70 8.23 -1.11 10.24
C GLN A 70 9.53 -0.37 10.56
N LEU A 71 10.28 0.08 9.55
CA LEU A 71 11.46 0.93 9.74
C LEU A 71 11.09 2.26 10.38
N TYR A 72 10.04 2.93 9.89
CA TYR A 72 9.53 4.17 10.49
C TYR A 72 9.13 3.99 11.96
N SER A 73 8.55 2.84 12.31
CA SER A 73 8.16 2.52 13.70
C SER A 73 9.36 2.22 14.61
N ILE A 74 10.50 1.83 14.05
CA ILE A 74 11.75 1.56 14.78
C ILE A 74 12.54 2.86 14.95
N ASP A 75 12.70 3.66 13.89
CA ASP A 75 13.45 4.92 13.93
C ASP A 75 12.65 6.06 14.63
N GLY A 76 11.33 5.93 14.71
CA GLY A 76 10.43 6.88 15.39
C GLY A 76 10.38 6.76 16.91
N GLN A 77 11.15 5.84 17.53
CA GLN A 77 11.36 5.81 18.98
C GLN A 77 12.66 6.55 19.36
N ASN A 78 12.68 7.87 19.21
CA ASN A 78 13.58 8.71 20.00
C ASN A 78 12.78 9.92 20.50
N PRO A 79 12.31 9.91 21.76
CA PRO A 79 11.75 11.11 22.38
C PRO A 79 12.78 12.24 22.50
#